data_AF-A0A2V3U3C7-F1
#
_entry.id   AF-A0A2V3U3C7-F1
#
_cell.length_a   1.000
_cell.length_b   1.000
_cell.length_c   1.000
_cell.angle_alpha   90.00
_cell.angle_beta   90.00
_cell.angle_gamma   90.00
#
_symmetry.space_group_name_H-M   'P 1'
#
loop_
_entity.id
_entity.type
_entity.pdbx_description
1 polymer ?
#
loop_
_entity_poly.entity_id
_entity_poly.type
_entity_poly.pdbx_seq_one_letter_code
_entity_poly.pdbx_strand_id
1 'polypeptide(L)'
;MATYVHNTSLDRAAIMRAAWAIFREVYRFPAVPFASIGRKCFAWALREAWRRGREKARAALVKPEARKAEVIRLHREIEVLDFADTFTAADNRRREALRDQIDRLAA
;
A
#
# COMPACT_ATOMS: atom_id res chain seq x y z
N MET A 1 14.51 -22.30 -15.95
CA MET A 1 15.01 -21.11 -15.23
C MET A 1 14.03 -20.80 -14.11
N ALA A 2 14.43 -20.99 -12.86
CA ALA A 2 13.56 -20.84 -11.69
C ALA A 2 13.27 -19.35 -11.43
N THR A 3 12.00 -18.96 -11.48
CA THR A 3 11.53 -17.65 -11.02
C THR A 3 11.57 -17.64 -9.50
N TYR A 4 12.49 -16.86 -8.93
CA TYR A 4 12.60 -16.65 -7.50
C TYR A 4 11.32 -15.96 -7.00
N VAL A 5 10.44 -16.70 -6.34
CA VAL A 5 9.30 -16.12 -5.62
C VAL A 5 9.89 -15.23 -4.53
N HIS A 6 9.74 -13.91 -4.66
CA HIS A 6 10.11 -12.99 -3.59
C HIS A 6 9.35 -13.38 -2.33
N ASN A 7 10.06 -14.02 -1.40
CA ASN A 7 9.59 -14.23 -0.05
C ASN A 7 9.29 -12.84 0.53
N THR A 8 8.01 -12.51 0.69
CA THR A 8 7.45 -11.32 1.36
C THR A 8 7.78 -11.31 2.85
N SER A 9 9.04 -11.55 3.18
CA SER A 9 9.60 -11.34 4.50
C SER A 9 10.05 -9.88 4.55
N LEU A 10 9.52 -9.14 5.52
CA LEU A 10 9.92 -7.77 5.78
C LEU A 10 11.45 -7.67 5.84
N ASP A 11 12.05 -6.90 4.93
CA ASP A 11 13.49 -6.71 4.88
C ASP A 11 13.97 -6.10 6.20
N ARG A 12 14.61 -6.93 7.03
CA ARG A 12 15.12 -6.54 8.35
C ARG A 12 16.10 -5.38 8.26
N ALA A 13 16.92 -5.32 7.20
CA ALA A 13 17.87 -4.24 7.00
C ALA A 13 17.15 -2.92 6.67
N ALA A 14 16.10 -2.95 5.84
CA ALA A 14 15.25 -1.79 5.61
C ALA A 14 14.56 -1.30 6.90
N ILE A 15 14.04 -2.22 7.72
CA ILE A 15 13.41 -1.87 9.01
C ILE A 15 14.42 -1.22 9.96
N MET A 16 15.64 -1.77 10.07
CA MET A 16 16.69 -1.17 10.91
C MET A 16 17.11 0.22 10.43
N ARG A 17 17.25 0.41 9.10
CA ARG A 17 17.53 1.75 8.53
C ARG A 17 16.42 2.75 8.85
N ALA A 18 15.15 2.33 8.72
CA ALA A 18 14.00 3.16 9.06
C ALA A 18 13.93 3.49 10.56
N ALA A 19 14.22 2.53 11.44
CA ALA A 19 14.28 2.76 12.88
C ALA A 19 15.33 3.81 13.26
N TRP A 20 16.53 3.74 12.67
CA TRP A 20 17.57 4.75 12.86
C TRP A 20 17.18 6.12 12.30
N ALA A 21 16.47 6.18 11.18
CA ALA A 21 15.96 7.44 10.64
C ALA A 21 14.96 8.10 11.60
N ILE A 22 13.95 7.34 12.06
CA ILE A 22 12.97 7.81 13.06
C ILE A 22 13.67 8.27 14.34
N PHE A 23 14.65 7.50 14.81
CA PHE A 23 15.39 7.83 16.02
C PHE A 23 16.17 9.16 15.90
N ARG A 24 16.82 9.39 14.75
CA ARG A 24 17.53 10.63 14.46
C ARG A 24 16.59 11.83 14.37
N GLU A 25 15.45 11.65 13.73
CA GLU A 25 14.46 12.70 13.55
C GLU A 25 13.81 13.10 14.89
N VAL A 26 13.34 12.11 15.65
CA VAL A 26 12.56 12.35 16.88
C VAL A 26 13.45 12.79 18.05
N TYR A 27 14.61 12.17 18.22
CA TYR A 27 15.49 12.43 19.38
C TYR A 27 16.73 13.25 19.03
N ARG A 28 16.80 13.79 17.81
CA ARG A 28 17.91 14.63 17.31
C ARG A 28 19.29 13.95 17.45
N PHE A 29 19.35 12.63 17.39
CA PHE A 29 20.63 11.92 17.36
C PHE A 29 21.41 12.28 16.08
N PRO A 30 22.73 12.53 16.14
CA PRO A 30 23.64 12.40 17.29
C PRO A 30 23.85 13.67 18.12
N ALA A 31 23.14 14.78 17.83
CA ALA A 31 23.28 16.01 18.61
C ALA A 31 22.93 15.80 20.10
N VAL A 32 21.98 14.91 20.38
CA VAL A 32 21.78 14.34 21.72
C VAL A 32 22.40 12.94 21.77
N PRO A 33 23.27 12.64 22.75
CA PRO A 33 23.96 11.36 22.82
C PRO A 33 23.00 10.24 23.22
N PHE A 34 23.27 9.02 22.73
CA PHE A 34 22.45 7.84 23.02
C PHE A 34 22.33 7.54 24.52
N ALA A 35 23.38 7.83 25.30
CA ALA A 35 23.37 7.63 26.75
C ALA A 35 22.26 8.45 27.44
N SER A 36 21.93 9.62 26.92
CA SER A 36 20.86 10.49 27.46
C SER A 36 19.47 10.11 26.96
N ILE A 37 19.36 9.56 25.74
CA ILE A 37 18.08 9.16 25.14
C ILE A 37 17.65 7.77 25.64
N GLY A 38 18.58 6.80 25.59
CA GLY A 38 18.41 5.46 26.11
C GLY A 38 17.81 4.43 25.15
N ARG A 39 17.96 3.15 25.53
CA ARG A 39 17.55 1.98 24.73
C ARG A 39 16.03 1.87 24.53
N LYS A 40 15.23 2.36 25.48
CA LYS A 40 13.75 2.30 25.41
C LYS A 40 13.20 3.15 24.26
N CYS A 41 13.79 4.32 24.03
CA CYS A 41 13.46 5.21 22.92
C CYS A 41 13.82 4.59 21.56
N PHE A 42 14.97 3.92 21.47
CA PHE A 42 15.32 3.18 20.26
C PHE A 42 14.39 1.98 20.02
N ALA A 43 14.02 1.26 21.09
CA ALA A 43 13.05 0.17 20.99
C ALA A 43 11.66 0.67 20.51
N TRP A 44 11.24 1.87 20.91
CA TRP A 44 10.05 2.51 20.36
C TRP A 44 10.19 2.80 18.86
N ALA A 45 11.31 3.42 18.44
CA ALA A 45 11.57 3.70 17.02
C ALA A 45 11.60 2.41 16.18
N LEU A 46 12.14 1.32 16.73
CA LEU A 46 12.14 0.00 16.08
C LEU A 46 10.73 -0.57 15.93
N ARG A 47 9.89 -0.50 16.97
CA ARG A 47 8.48 -0.92 16.88
C ARG A 47 7.71 -0.13 15.83
N GLU A 48 7.94 1.17 15.76
CA GLU A 48 7.31 2.06 14.79
C GLU A 48 7.76 1.74 13.35
N ALA A 49 9.05 1.49 13.14
CA ALA A 49 9.58 1.04 11.86
C ALA A 49 8.95 -0.31 11.42
N TRP A 50 8.80 -1.26 12.35
CA TRP A 50 8.11 -2.53 12.10
C TRP A 50 6.64 -2.35 11.73
N ARG A 51 5.93 -1.44 12.40
CA ARG A 51 4.53 -1.12 12.08
C ARG A 51 4.41 -0.60 10.64
N ARG A 52 5.20 0.43 10.29
CA ARG A 52 5.22 1.02 8.93
C ARG A 52 5.66 0.02 7.88
N GLY A 53 6.62 -0.84 8.21
CA GLY A 53 7.05 -1.95 7.36
C GLY A 53 5.91 -2.91 7.05
N ARG A 54 5.19 -3.38 8.08
CA ARG A 54 4.03 -4.26 7.91
C ARG A 54 2.92 -3.62 7.08
N GLU A 55 2.66 -2.32 7.27
CA GLU A 55 1.69 -1.59 6.46
C GLU A 55 2.09 -1.55 4.98
N LYS A 56 3.36 -1.24 4.68
CA LYS A 56 3.88 -1.29 3.30
C LYS A 56 3.81 -2.70 2.70
N ALA A 57 4.13 -3.73 3.49
CA ALA A 57 4.03 -5.12 3.04
C ALA A 57 2.57 -5.53 2.79
N ARG A 58 1.62 -5.10 3.64
CA ARG A 58 0.18 -5.31 3.43
C ARG A 58 -0.30 -4.61 2.16
N ALA A 59 0.11 -3.36 1.93
CA ALA A 59 -0.20 -2.63 0.71
C ALA A 59 0.40 -3.32 -0.54
N ALA A 60 1.60 -3.90 -0.44
CA ALA A 60 2.22 -4.66 -1.52
C ALA A 60 1.56 -6.03 -1.78
N LEU A 61 0.97 -6.65 -0.75
CA LEU A 61 0.20 -7.90 -0.87
C LEU A 61 -1.13 -7.69 -1.60
N VAL A 62 -1.69 -6.48 -1.58
CA VAL A 62 -2.71 -6.08 -2.56
C VAL A 62 -2.00 -5.97 -3.91
N LYS A 63 -1.90 -7.10 -4.61
CA LYS A 63 -1.14 -7.19 -5.85
C LYS A 63 -1.62 -6.08 -6.80
N PRO A 64 -0.71 -5.23 -7.31
CA PRO A 64 -1.05 -4.27 -8.36
C PRO A 64 -1.75 -4.95 -9.54
N GLU A 65 -1.43 -6.21 -9.80
CA GLU A 65 -2.10 -7.03 -10.83
C GLU A 65 -3.55 -7.36 -10.50
N ALA A 66 -3.90 -7.66 -9.24
CA ALA A 66 -5.28 -7.88 -8.86
C ALA A 66 -6.11 -6.60 -8.97
N ARG A 67 -5.52 -5.45 -8.62
CA ARG A 67 -6.14 -4.13 -8.81
C ARG A 67 -6.35 -3.82 -10.30
N LYS A 68 -5.35 -4.06 -11.14
CA LYS A 68 -5.44 -3.91 -12.59
C LYS A 68 -6.46 -4.86 -13.22
N ALA A 69 -6.48 -6.13 -12.81
CA ALA A 69 -7.44 -7.11 -13.30
C ALA A 69 -8.88 -6.70 -12.98
N GLU A 70 -9.12 -6.16 -11.78
CA GLU A 70 -10.43 -5.65 -11.38
C GLU A 70 -10.82 -4.41 -12.18
N VAL A 71 -9.91 -3.47 -12.42
CA VAL A 71 -10.16 -2.31 -13.29
C VAL A 71 -10.51 -2.75 -14.72
N ILE A 72 -9.78 -3.74 -15.29
CA ILE A 72 -10.09 -4.30 -16.61
C ILE A 72 -11.48 -4.96 -16.62
N ARG A 73 -11.83 -5.70 -15.56
CA ARG A 73 -13.15 -6.32 -15.41
C ARG A 73 -14.27 -5.28 -15.41
N LEU A 74 -14.11 -4.20 -14.65
CA LEU A 74 -15.08 -3.10 -14.57
C LEU A 74 -15.23 -2.36 -15.90
N HIS A 75 -14.13 -2.12 -16.62
CA HIS A 75 -14.19 -1.53 -17.97
C HIS A 75 -14.97 -2.41 -18.95
N ARG A 76 -14.74 -3.73 -18.95
CA ARG A 76 -15.52 -4.66 -19.78
C ARG A 76 -17.01 -4.64 -19.45
N GLU A 77 -17.35 -4.47 -18.18
CA GLU A 77 -18.76 -4.38 -17.76
C GLU A 77 -19.42 -3.10 -18.27
N ILE A 78 -18.69 -1.98 -18.31
CA ILE A 78 -19.14 -0.74 -18.97
C ILE A 78 -19.30 -0.96 -20.48
N GLU A 79 -18.32 -1.58 -21.15
CA GLU A 79 -18.38 -1.87 -22.59
C GLU A 79 -19.60 -2.74 -22.96
N VAL A 80 -19.93 -3.75 -22.14
CA VAL A 80 -21.13 -4.59 -22.33
C VAL A 80 -22.41 -3.76 -22.18
N LEU A 81 -22.47 -2.87 -21.19
CA LEU A 81 -23.60 -1.96 -21.02
C LEU A 81 -23.73 -0.99 -22.19
N ASP A 82 -22.61 -0.51 -22.75
CA ASP A 82 -22.61 0.39 -23.91
C ASP A 82 -23.07 -0.34 -25.17
N PHE A 83 -22.72 -1.62 -25.35
CA PHE A 83 -23.18 -2.43 -26.48
C PHE A 83 -24.64 -2.86 -26.38
N ALA A 84 -25.18 -3.01 -25.16
CA ALA A 84 -26.58 -3.39 -24.95
C ALA A 84 -27.59 -2.35 -25.46
N ASP A 85 -27.14 -1.14 -25.81
CA ASP A 85 -27.94 -0.01 -26.30
C ASP A 85 -29.16 0.30 -25.41
N THR A 86 -29.07 -0.08 -24.13
CA THR A 86 -30.08 0.20 -23.12
C THR A 86 -29.73 1.49 -22.38
N PHE A 87 -30.62 2.48 -22.51
CA PHE A 87 -30.49 3.82 -21.91
C PHE A 87 -31.47 4.03 -20.76
N THR A 88 -31.74 2.99 -19.98
CA THR A 88 -32.61 3.15 -18.82
C THR A 88 -31.90 3.95 -17.73
N ALA A 89 -32.68 4.62 -16.88
CA ALA A 89 -32.13 5.32 -15.71
C ALA A 89 -31.42 4.37 -14.72
N ALA A 90 -31.68 3.06 -14.78
CA ALA A 90 -30.98 2.06 -13.98
C ALA A 90 -29.59 1.76 -14.57
N ASP A 91 -29.48 1.65 -15.89
CA ASP A 91 -28.20 1.40 -16.58
C ASP A 91 -27.24 2.59 -16.43
N ASN A 92 -27.76 3.82 -16.51
CA ASN A 92 -26.95 5.02 -16.28
C ASN A 92 -26.39 5.07 -14.85
N ARG A 93 -27.21 4.76 -13.83
CA ARG A 93 -26.76 4.64 -12.44
C ARG A 93 -25.72 3.54 -12.25
N ARG A 94 -25.88 2.42 -12.96
CA ARG A 94 -24.90 1.32 -12.94
C ARG A 94 -23.57 1.74 -13.56
N ARG A 95 -23.58 2.44 -14.71
CA ARG A 95 -22.36 2.98 -15.33
C ARG A 95 -21.64 3.95 -14.40
N GLU A 96 -22.37 4.85 -13.75
CA GLU A 96 -21.81 5.81 -12.80
C GLU A 96 -21.16 5.10 -11.60
N ALA A 97 -21.84 4.11 -11.01
CA ALA A 97 -21.28 3.32 -9.91
C ALA A 97 -19.99 2.55 -10.32
N LEU A 98 -19.95 2.00 -11.54
CA LEU A 98 -18.76 1.32 -12.06
C LEU A 98 -17.60 2.29 -12.26
N ARG A 99 -17.85 3.52 -12.75
CA ARG A 99 -16.84 4.58 -12.91
C ARG A 99 -16.28 5.04 -11.56
N ASP A 100 -17.15 5.29 -10.58
CA ASP A 100 -16.73 5.62 -9.21
C ASP A 100 -15.83 4.54 -8.61
N GLN A 101 -16.15 3.26 -8.88
CA GLN A 101 -15.35 2.15 -8.40
C GLN A 101 -13.99 2.06 -9.09
N ILE A 102 -13.92 2.37 -10.39
CA ILE A 102 -12.65 2.50 -11.12
C ILE A 102 -11.81 3.63 -10.52
N ASP A 103 -12.39 4.80 -10.26
CA ASP A 103 -11.66 5.95 -9.70
C ASP A 103 -11.09 5.65 -8.31
N ARG A 104 -11.87 4.96 -7.45
CA ARG A 104 -11.38 4.48 -6.14
C ARG A 104 -10.26 3.45 -6.28
N LEU A 105 -10.27 2.66 -7.36
CA LEU A 105 -9.23 1.67 -7.66
C LEU A 105 -8.06 2.25 -8.48
N ALA A 106 -8.14 3.50 -8.96
CA ALA A 106 -7.07 4.18 -9.66
C ALA A 106 -6.29 5.16 -8.74
N ALA A 107 -6.94 5.68 -7.70
CA ALA A 107 -6.34 6.55 -6.66
C ALA A 107 -5.29 5.85 -5.79
#